data_AF-A0A4Y8V5C7-F1
#
_entry.id   AF-A0A4Y8V5C7-F1
#
_cell.length_a   1.000
_cell.length_b   1.000
_cell.length_c   1.000
_cell.angle_alpha   90.00
_cell.angle_beta   90.00
_cell.angle_gamma   90.00
#
_symmetry.space_group_name_H-M   'P 1'
#
loop_
_entity.id
_entity.type
_entity.pdbx_description
1 polymer ?
#
loop_
_entity_poly.entity_id
_entity_poly.type
_entity_poly.pdbx_seq_one_letter_code
_entity_poly.pdbx_strand_id
1 'polypeptide(L)'
;MISITYIIAYVCAGICILALLEKLLGFVAYIRDGWKHVNQLCPNKKLEDLNTFTKGDKLYEGKVNVGLRNYQKRNLLKWCCQVTVPIEEMDEQGLPTEKEKKNLGDLIGAIDLSLRIKCKDVPYPLIVGFVEGNNVCSIYWMVNNPENAGKVLGKLKLDRKLQYTMRQDPFWTQFNTLLEEL
;
A
#
# COMPACT_ATOMS: atom_id res chain seq x y z
N MET A 1 -26.04 -54.11 30.93
CA MET A 1 -25.09 -53.38 31.81
C MET A 1 -24.04 -52.74 30.92
N ILE A 2 -24.03 -51.40 30.80
CA ILE A 2 -22.94 -50.71 30.10
C ILE A 2 -21.73 -50.78 31.03
N SER A 3 -20.64 -51.40 30.56
CA SER A 3 -19.43 -51.58 31.36
C SER A 3 -18.82 -50.22 31.70
N ILE A 4 -18.46 -50.01 32.95
CA ILE A 4 -17.81 -48.77 33.45
C ILE A 4 -16.58 -48.41 32.59
N THR A 5 -15.86 -49.42 32.09
CA THR A 5 -14.75 -49.27 31.14
C THR A 5 -15.13 -48.55 29.85
N TYR A 6 -16.36 -48.76 29.34
CA TYR A 6 -16.84 -48.13 28.11
C TYR A 6 -17.12 -46.63 28.31
N ILE A 7 -17.61 -46.26 29.50
CA ILE A 7 -17.86 -44.86 29.88
C ILE A 7 -16.54 -44.12 30.03
N ILE A 8 -15.55 -44.73 30.69
CA ILE A 8 -14.22 -44.14 30.87
C ILE A 8 -13.52 -43.91 29.53
N ALA A 9 -13.59 -44.87 28.60
CA ALA A 9 -12.99 -44.72 27.27
C ALA A 9 -13.61 -43.55 26.48
N TYR A 10 -14.93 -43.36 26.56
CA TYR A 10 -15.62 -42.25 25.90
C TYR A 10 -15.27 -40.89 26.52
N VAL A 11 -15.15 -40.81 27.85
CA VAL A 11 -14.74 -39.59 28.55
C VAL A 11 -13.29 -39.22 28.19
N CYS A 12 -12.37 -40.19 28.18
CA CYS A 12 -10.99 -39.97 27.75
C CYS A 12 -10.89 -39.52 26.29
N ALA A 13 -11.65 -40.14 25.38
CA ALA A 13 -11.71 -39.73 23.98
C ALA A 13 -12.25 -38.29 23.83
N GLY A 14 -13.29 -37.93 24.60
CA GLY A 14 -13.84 -36.58 24.63
C GLY A 14 -12.82 -35.53 25.10
N ILE A 15 -12.07 -35.81 26.17
CA ILE A 15 -11.00 -34.93 26.68
C ILE A 15 -9.88 -34.77 25.65
N CYS A 16 -9.47 -35.86 24.97
CA CYS A 16 -8.47 -35.80 23.91
C CYS A 16 -8.91 -34.94 22.71
N ILE A 17 -10.17 -35.04 22.31
CA ILE A 17 -10.74 -34.21 21.23
C ILE A 17 -10.80 -32.74 21.63
N LEU A 18 -11.20 -32.43 22.87
CA LEU A 18 -11.19 -31.07 23.42
C LEU A 18 -9.77 -30.47 23.43
N ALA A 19 -8.77 -31.21 23.88
CA ALA A 19 -7.38 -30.76 23.89
C ALA A 19 -6.81 -30.52 22.48
N LEU A 20 -7.23 -31.33 21.49
CA LEU A 20 -6.86 -31.12 20.09
C LEU A 20 -7.52 -29.85 19.51
N LEU A 21 -8.78 -29.59 19.86
CA LEU A 21 -9.49 -28.37 19.45
C LEU A 21 -8.88 -27.10 20.06
N GLU A 22 -8.49 -27.12 21.33
CA GLU A 22 -7.79 -25.99 21.95
C GLU A 22 -6.45 -25.68 21.27
N LYS A 23 -5.67 -26.70 20.92
CA LYS A 23 -4.42 -26.52 20.15
C LYS A 23 -4.68 -25.91 18.78
N LEU A 24 -5.71 -26.38 18.08
CA LEU A 24 -6.12 -25.82 16.78
C LEU A 24 -6.54 -24.35 16.92
N LEU A 25 -7.35 -24.01 17.93
CA LEU A 25 -7.77 -22.64 18.19
C LEU A 25 -6.57 -21.72 18.53
N GLY A 26 -5.63 -22.20 19.34
CA GLY A 26 -4.38 -21.48 19.63
C GLY A 26 -3.54 -21.23 18.39
N PHE A 27 -3.45 -22.22 17.49
CA PHE A 27 -2.75 -22.08 16.21
C PHE A 27 -3.43 -21.07 15.27
N VAL A 28 -4.78 -21.09 15.18
CA VAL A 28 -5.54 -20.10 14.41
C VAL A 28 -5.36 -18.69 14.99
N ALA A 29 -5.36 -18.54 16.32
CA ALA A 29 -5.10 -17.26 16.96
C ALA A 29 -3.69 -16.75 16.66
N TYR A 30 -2.67 -17.61 16.74
CA TYR A 30 -1.30 -17.27 16.37
C TYR A 30 -1.16 -16.83 14.91
N ILE A 31 -1.77 -17.56 13.96
CA ILE A 31 -1.78 -17.16 12.55
C ILE A 31 -2.48 -15.81 12.37
N ARG A 32 -3.64 -15.61 13.02
CA ARG A 32 -4.40 -14.36 12.95
C ARG A 32 -3.59 -13.18 13.48
N ASP A 33 -2.90 -13.35 14.60
CA ASP A 33 -2.08 -12.30 15.19
C ASP A 33 -0.84 -12.01 14.34
N GLY A 34 -0.22 -13.04 13.76
CA GLY A 34 0.84 -12.89 12.75
C GLY A 34 0.35 -12.10 11.53
N TRP A 35 -0.82 -12.44 10.99
CA TRP A 35 -1.46 -11.72 9.88
C TRP A 35 -1.80 -10.28 10.24
N LYS A 36 -2.30 -10.05 11.46
CA LYS A 36 -2.60 -8.70 11.96
C LYS A 36 -1.33 -7.86 12.04
N HIS A 37 -0.22 -8.44 12.50
CA HIS A 37 1.08 -7.76 12.49
C HIS A 37 1.59 -7.49 11.08
N VAL A 38 1.47 -8.43 10.14
CA VAL A 38 1.86 -8.21 8.73
C VAL A 38 1.01 -7.11 8.09
N ASN A 39 -0.31 -7.09 8.31
CA ASN A 39 -1.21 -6.06 7.78
C ASN A 39 -0.98 -4.68 8.42
N GLN A 40 -0.55 -4.64 9.69
CA GLN A 40 -0.10 -3.40 10.35
C GLN A 40 1.23 -2.87 9.76
N LEU A 41 2.00 -3.71 9.08
CA LEU A 41 3.25 -3.32 8.40
C LEU A 41 3.01 -2.97 6.93
N CYS A 42 2.11 -3.70 6.28
CA CYS A 42 1.74 -3.56 4.87
C CYS A 42 0.21 -3.58 4.77
N PRO A 43 -0.47 -2.44 4.91
CA PRO A 43 -1.92 -2.39 4.71
C PRO A 43 -2.26 -2.78 3.27
N ASN A 44 -3.44 -3.38 3.07
CA ASN A 44 -3.92 -3.71 1.73
C ASN A 44 -4.01 -2.44 0.88
N LYS A 45 -3.38 -2.47 -0.29
CA LYS A 45 -3.46 -1.40 -1.28
C LYS A 45 -4.87 -1.38 -1.85
N LYS A 46 -5.68 -0.41 -1.44
CA LYS A 46 -7.03 -0.18 -1.95
C LYS A 46 -7.04 1.21 -2.58
N LEU A 47 -6.73 1.28 -3.88
CA LEU A 47 -6.78 2.52 -4.65
C LEU A 47 -8.23 2.78 -5.07
N GLU A 48 -8.73 3.97 -4.75
CA GLU A 48 -10.01 4.48 -5.21
C GLU A 48 -9.77 5.70 -6.10
N ASP A 49 -10.62 5.88 -7.11
CA ASP A 49 -10.55 6.99 -8.05
C ASP A 49 -10.93 8.29 -7.35
N LEU A 50 -10.17 9.35 -7.60
CA LEU A 50 -10.52 10.70 -7.17
C LEU A 50 -11.65 11.23 -8.05
N ASN A 51 -12.42 12.18 -7.53
CA ASN A 51 -13.27 13.00 -8.38
C ASN A 51 -12.39 13.75 -9.38
N THR A 52 -12.82 13.83 -10.63
CA THR A 52 -12.14 14.70 -11.60
C THR A 52 -12.23 16.14 -11.11
N PHE A 53 -11.08 16.81 -10.99
CA PHE A 53 -11.01 18.18 -10.48
C PHE A 53 -10.22 19.08 -11.42
N THR A 54 -10.43 20.40 -11.28
CA THR A 54 -9.72 21.41 -12.09
C THR A 54 -8.86 22.28 -11.19
N LYS A 55 -7.68 22.64 -11.67
CA LYS A 55 -6.80 23.62 -10.99
C LYS A 55 -6.29 24.62 -12.02
N GLY A 56 -6.86 25.83 -11.97
CA GLY A 56 -6.79 26.76 -13.10
C GLY A 56 -7.54 26.17 -14.29
N ASP A 57 -6.98 26.30 -15.50
CA ASP A 57 -7.60 25.81 -16.74
C ASP A 57 -7.23 24.35 -17.08
N LYS A 58 -6.78 23.57 -16.10
CA LYS A 58 -6.27 22.21 -16.32
C LYS A 58 -7.09 21.19 -15.57
N LEU A 59 -7.42 20.10 -16.26
CA LEU A 59 -8.13 18.94 -15.75
C LEU A 59 -7.15 17.96 -15.10
N TYR A 60 -7.57 17.35 -14.00
CA TYR A 60 -6.80 16.36 -13.27
C TYR A 60 -7.67 15.15 -12.92
N GLU A 61 -7.03 13.98 -13.00
CA GLU A 61 -7.57 12.70 -12.54
C GLU A 61 -6.56 12.04 -11.62
N GLY A 62 -6.96 11.05 -10.85
CA GLY A 62 -6.01 10.35 -10.00
C GLY A 62 -6.64 9.25 -9.16
N LYS A 63 -5.82 8.64 -8.33
CA LYS A 63 -6.25 7.62 -7.36
C LYS A 63 -5.59 7.83 -6.02
N VAL A 64 -6.27 7.46 -4.95
CA VAL A 64 -5.75 7.50 -3.58
C VAL A 64 -5.96 6.16 -2.87
N ASN A 65 -5.00 5.77 -2.05
CA ASN A 65 -5.01 4.52 -1.31
C ASN A 65 -5.79 4.68 0.00
N VAL A 66 -7.11 4.53 -0.07
CA VAL A 66 -7.99 4.69 1.11
C VAL A 66 -7.74 3.66 2.21
N GLY A 67 -7.05 2.55 1.90
CA GLY A 67 -6.59 1.58 2.89
C GLY A 67 -5.67 2.19 3.96
N LEU A 68 -5.09 3.38 3.68
CA LEU A 68 -4.22 4.10 4.61
C LEU A 68 -4.98 5.01 5.59
N ARG A 69 -6.30 5.21 5.44
CA ARG A 69 -7.10 6.07 6.33
C ARG A 69 -6.97 5.72 7.81
N ASN A 70 -6.85 4.43 8.12
CA ASN A 70 -6.73 3.92 9.49
C ASN A 70 -5.35 3.32 9.79
N TYR A 71 -4.32 3.69 9.01
CA TYR A 71 -2.99 3.14 9.21
C TYR A 71 -2.39 3.62 10.54
N GLN A 72 -2.05 2.68 11.43
CA GLN A 72 -1.66 3.01 12.81
C GLN A 72 -0.22 3.51 12.95
N LYS A 73 0.67 3.22 11.98
CA LYS A 73 2.12 3.51 12.06
C LYS A 73 2.54 4.73 11.23
N ARG A 74 1.63 5.70 11.01
CA ARG A 74 1.92 6.93 10.25
C ARG A 74 3.13 7.70 10.80
N ASN A 75 3.28 7.71 12.12
CA ASN A 75 4.39 8.34 12.82
C ASN A 75 5.77 7.77 12.45
N LEU A 76 5.85 6.58 11.85
CA LEU A 76 7.11 5.98 11.39
C LEU A 76 7.44 6.33 9.93
N LEU A 77 6.44 6.75 9.14
CA LEU A 77 6.60 7.17 7.76
C LEU A 77 6.45 8.70 7.69
N LYS A 78 7.56 9.40 7.90
CA LYS A 78 7.60 10.86 8.06
C LYS A 78 8.03 11.61 6.82
N TRP A 79 8.22 10.92 5.70
CA TRP A 79 8.72 11.51 4.46
C TRP A 79 7.77 11.18 3.33
N CYS A 80 7.38 12.20 2.58
CA CYS A 80 6.69 12.06 1.31
C CYS A 80 7.72 12.05 0.18
N CYS A 81 7.75 10.95 -0.56
CA CYS A 81 8.46 10.80 -1.81
C CYS A 81 7.48 11.05 -2.96
N GLN A 82 7.66 12.14 -3.69
CA GLN A 82 6.92 12.41 -4.92
C GLN A 82 7.80 12.06 -6.11
N VAL A 83 7.32 11.18 -6.99
CA VAL A 83 7.93 10.89 -8.29
C VAL A 83 7.07 11.54 -9.36
N THR A 84 7.67 12.38 -10.19
CA THR A 84 7.01 13.04 -11.32
C THR A 84 7.49 12.41 -12.61
N VAL A 85 6.52 11.93 -13.40
CA VAL A 85 6.71 11.31 -14.71
C VAL A 85 6.08 12.20 -15.77
N PRO A 86 6.76 12.54 -16.87
CA PRO A 86 6.11 13.18 -18.00
C PRO A 86 5.09 12.22 -18.64
N ILE A 87 3.95 12.76 -19.06
CA ILE A 87 2.94 12.03 -19.85
C ILE A 87 3.33 12.20 -21.32
N GLU A 88 3.48 11.08 -22.03
CA GLU A 88 3.96 11.08 -23.43
C GLU A 88 2.83 11.19 -24.45
N GLU A 89 1.68 10.57 -24.17
CA GLU A 89 0.51 10.58 -25.05
C GLU A 89 -0.72 11.07 -24.28
N MET A 90 -1.29 12.20 -24.72
CA MET A 90 -2.45 12.84 -24.10
C MET A 90 -3.62 12.94 -25.08
N ASP A 91 -4.83 13.00 -24.55
CA ASP A 91 -6.06 13.30 -25.28
C ASP A 91 -6.28 14.82 -25.43
N GLU A 92 -7.40 15.19 -26.06
CA GLU A 92 -7.79 16.59 -26.30
C GLU A 92 -8.06 17.38 -25.01
N GLN A 93 -8.30 16.70 -23.89
CA GLN A 93 -8.56 17.30 -22.58
C GLN A 93 -7.29 17.48 -21.75
N GLY A 94 -6.13 17.04 -22.28
CA GLY A 94 -4.85 17.10 -21.59
C GLY A 94 -4.66 16.01 -20.54
N LEU A 95 -5.43 14.93 -20.62
CA LEU A 95 -5.32 13.74 -19.79
C LEU A 95 -4.57 12.62 -20.55
N PRO A 96 -3.96 11.66 -19.86
CA PRO A 96 -3.29 10.54 -20.54
C PRO A 96 -4.29 9.68 -21.31
N THR A 97 -3.91 9.23 -22.50
CA THR A 97 -4.70 8.25 -23.26
C THR A 97 -4.80 6.93 -22.51
N GLU A 98 -5.76 6.06 -22.83
CA GLU A 98 -5.89 4.74 -22.18
C GLU A 98 -4.62 3.87 -22.31
N LYS A 99 -3.93 3.97 -23.45
CA LYS A 99 -2.63 3.32 -23.67
C LYS A 99 -1.59 3.87 -22.70
N GLU A 100 -1.56 5.18 -22.52
CA GLU A 100 -0.62 5.84 -21.62
C GLU A 100 -0.93 5.60 -20.14
N LYS A 101 -2.21 5.56 -19.75
CA LYS A 101 -2.66 5.16 -18.41
C LYS A 101 -2.15 3.76 -18.05
N LYS A 102 -2.19 2.81 -19.00
CA LYS A 102 -1.63 1.47 -18.80
C LYS A 102 -0.11 1.52 -18.59
N ASN A 103 0.63 2.26 -19.41
CA ASN A 103 2.09 2.40 -19.28
C ASN A 103 2.47 3.02 -17.93
N LEU A 104 1.76 4.07 -17.51
CA LEU A 104 1.94 4.70 -16.19
C LEU A 104 1.63 3.72 -15.06
N GLY A 105 0.56 2.93 -15.19
CA GLY A 105 0.21 1.87 -14.23
C GLY A 105 1.32 0.83 -14.05
N ASP A 106 1.88 0.33 -15.15
CA ASP A 106 2.98 -0.64 -15.15
C ASP A 106 4.25 -0.03 -14.51
N LEU A 107 4.54 1.24 -14.82
CA LEU A 107 5.64 1.99 -14.23
C LEU A 107 5.47 2.17 -12.71
N ILE A 108 4.28 2.59 -12.26
CA ILE A 108 3.93 2.71 -10.84
C ILE A 108 4.12 1.37 -10.13
N GLY A 109 3.66 0.27 -10.76
CA GLY A 109 3.83 -1.09 -10.25
C GLY A 109 5.29 -1.48 -10.08
N ALA A 110 6.14 -1.19 -11.07
CA ALA A 110 7.57 -1.49 -11.04
C ALA A 110 8.32 -0.69 -9.95
N ILE A 111 7.96 0.58 -9.77
CA ILE A 111 8.53 1.43 -8.71
C ILE A 111 8.08 0.93 -7.33
N ASP A 112 6.78 0.67 -7.15
CA ASP A 112 6.24 0.18 -5.87
C ASP A 112 6.87 -1.15 -5.45
N LEU A 113 7.02 -2.09 -6.39
CA LEU A 113 7.69 -3.37 -6.15
C LEU A 113 9.16 -3.16 -5.77
N SER A 114 9.87 -2.29 -6.48
CA SER A 114 11.28 -2.00 -6.19
C SER A 114 11.49 -1.38 -4.82
N LEU A 115 10.63 -0.43 -4.44
CA LEU A 115 10.67 0.20 -3.12
C LEU A 115 10.38 -0.83 -2.02
N ARG A 116 9.37 -1.68 -2.18
CA ARG A 116 9.01 -2.73 -1.21
C ARG A 116 10.13 -3.76 -1.01
N ILE A 117 10.77 -4.21 -2.09
CA ILE A 117 11.82 -5.24 -2.01
C ILE A 117 13.13 -4.68 -1.45
N LYS A 118 13.50 -3.46 -1.86
CA LYS A 118 14.84 -2.92 -1.60
C LYS A 118 14.91 -2.03 -0.35
N CYS A 119 13.81 -1.43 0.08
CA CYS A 119 13.74 -0.71 1.35
C CYS A 119 13.36 -1.67 2.47
N LYS A 120 14.37 -2.23 3.15
CA LYS A 120 14.18 -3.25 4.20
C LYS A 120 13.71 -2.68 5.54
N ASP A 121 13.71 -1.36 5.70
CA ASP A 121 13.27 -0.69 6.92
C ASP A 121 11.75 -0.84 7.09
N VAL A 122 11.33 -1.17 8.30
CA VAL A 122 9.91 -1.39 8.64
C VAL A 122 9.35 -0.14 9.35
N PRO A 123 8.16 0.38 8.97
CA PRO A 123 7.29 -0.09 7.90
C PRO A 123 7.82 0.24 6.50
N TYR A 124 7.49 -0.61 5.54
CA TYR A 124 7.90 -0.44 4.14
C TYR A 124 7.30 0.84 3.55
N PRO A 125 7.90 1.40 2.48
CA PRO A 125 7.28 2.45 1.68
C PRO A 125 5.84 2.11 1.30
N LEU A 126 4.92 3.05 1.51
CA LEU A 126 3.50 2.87 1.19
C LEU A 126 3.07 3.87 0.12
N ILE A 127 2.53 3.36 -0.98
CA ILE A 127 1.92 4.21 -2.01
C ILE A 127 0.66 4.89 -1.46
N VAL A 128 0.67 6.20 -1.54
CA VAL A 128 -0.41 7.09 -1.10
C VAL A 128 -1.44 7.26 -2.20
N GLY A 129 -0.98 7.45 -3.43
CA GLY A 129 -1.82 7.77 -4.57
C GLY A 129 -1.02 8.39 -5.69
N PHE A 130 -1.71 8.79 -6.74
CA PHE A 130 -1.14 9.53 -7.86
C PHE A 130 -2.17 10.47 -8.46
N VAL A 131 -1.68 11.50 -9.13
CA VAL A 131 -2.48 12.51 -9.84
C VAL A 131 -1.88 12.70 -11.22
N GLU A 132 -2.73 12.66 -12.22
CA GLU A 132 -2.44 12.83 -13.64
C GLU A 132 -3.08 14.13 -14.13
N GLY A 133 -2.31 14.93 -14.83
CA GLY A 133 -2.78 16.19 -15.40
C GLY A 133 -1.62 17.15 -15.58
N ASN A 134 -1.83 18.20 -16.36
CA ASN A 134 -0.78 19.18 -16.64
C ASN A 134 0.51 18.52 -17.21
N ASN A 135 0.34 17.59 -18.15
CA ASN A 135 1.43 16.88 -18.83
C ASN A 135 2.31 15.99 -17.93
N VAL A 136 1.91 15.74 -16.67
CA VAL A 136 2.67 14.92 -15.74
C VAL A 136 1.79 13.98 -14.93
N CYS A 137 2.33 12.83 -14.55
CA CYS A 137 1.82 11.96 -13.50
C CYS A 137 2.69 12.15 -12.25
N SER A 138 2.11 12.67 -11.17
CA SER A 138 2.75 12.80 -9.87
C SER A 138 2.30 11.67 -8.95
N ILE A 139 3.24 10.81 -8.55
CA ILE A 139 2.99 9.62 -7.75
C ILE A 139 3.62 9.81 -6.37
N TYR A 140 2.89 9.46 -5.32
CA TYR A 140 3.26 9.76 -3.95
C TYR A 140 3.42 8.47 -3.12
N TRP A 141 4.54 8.39 -2.40
CA TRP A 141 4.80 7.36 -1.38
C TRP A 141 5.12 8.00 -0.04
N MET A 142 4.64 7.40 1.05
CA MET A 142 5.16 7.67 2.38
C MET A 142 6.30 6.70 2.67
N VAL A 143 7.45 7.23 3.06
CA VAL A 143 8.68 6.48 3.34
C VAL A 143 9.20 6.79 4.74
N ASN A 144 9.87 5.82 5.34
CA ASN A 144 10.53 5.98 6.65
C ASN A 144 11.91 6.61 6.51
N ASN A 145 12.65 6.20 5.48
CA ASN A 145 14.03 6.56 5.24
C ASN A 145 14.18 7.14 3.82
N PRO A 146 14.36 8.47 3.68
CA PRO A 146 14.45 9.12 2.38
C PRO A 146 15.73 8.73 1.62
N GLU A 147 16.83 8.44 2.32
CA GLU A 147 18.09 8.05 1.67
C GLU A 147 17.98 6.68 1.00
N ASN A 148 17.33 5.72 1.67
CA ASN A 148 17.13 4.38 1.13
C ASN A 148 16.22 4.44 -0.11
N ALA A 149 15.11 5.17 -0.03
CA ALA A 149 14.23 5.37 -1.16
C ALA A 149 14.94 6.09 -2.32
N GLY A 150 15.72 7.14 -2.05
CA GLY A 150 16.51 7.86 -3.05
C GLY A 150 17.55 6.97 -3.75
N LYS A 151 18.25 6.11 -3.00
CA LYS A 151 19.18 5.11 -3.57
C LYS A 151 18.48 4.10 -4.47
N VAL A 152 17.26 3.69 -4.12
CA VAL A 152 16.46 2.79 -4.96
C VAL A 152 16.07 3.48 -6.25
N LEU A 153 15.45 4.67 -6.15
CA LEU A 153 14.97 5.44 -7.30
C LEU A 153 16.11 5.84 -8.24
N GLY A 154 17.25 6.28 -7.72
CA GLY A 154 18.42 6.64 -8.53
C GLY A 154 19.07 5.46 -9.27
N LYS A 155 18.78 4.22 -8.86
CA LYS A 155 19.24 2.99 -9.54
C LYS A 155 18.21 2.39 -10.48
N LEU A 156 16.97 2.90 -10.48
CA LEU A 156 15.97 2.45 -11.42
C LEU A 156 16.33 2.95 -12.82
N LYS A 157 16.69 2.02 -13.70
CA LYS A 157 16.77 2.29 -15.13
C LYS A 157 15.36 2.15 -15.67
N LEU A 158 14.73 3.28 -15.93
CA LEU A 158 13.38 3.34 -16.49
C LEU A 158 13.48 4.10 -17.81
N ASP A 159 12.66 3.73 -18.78
CA ASP A 159 12.70 4.28 -20.14
C ASP A 159 12.29 5.76 -20.20
N ARG A 160 11.81 6.31 -19.08
CA ARG A 160 11.32 7.68 -18.94
C ARG A 160 12.20 8.51 -18.01
N LYS A 161 12.30 9.80 -18.32
CA LYS A 161 13.00 10.77 -17.47
C LYS A 161 12.17 11.04 -16.22
N LEU A 162 12.59 10.45 -15.10
CA LEU A 162 11.93 10.62 -13.81
C LEU A 162 12.59 11.74 -13.02
N GLN A 163 11.77 12.54 -12.37
CA GLN A 163 12.21 13.44 -11.31
C GLN A 163 11.58 12.96 -10.02
N TYR A 164 12.32 13.05 -8.92
CA TYR A 164 11.75 12.77 -7.61
C TYR A 164 12.14 13.85 -6.62
N THR A 165 11.25 14.08 -5.67
CA THR A 165 11.46 14.98 -4.55
C THR A 165 11.14 14.26 -3.25
N MET A 166 11.92 14.54 -2.23
CA MET A 166 11.74 14.03 -0.87
C MET A 166 11.43 15.22 0.04
N ARG A 167 10.26 15.20 0.69
CA ARG A 167 9.86 16.22 1.65
C ARG A 167 9.48 15.55 2.96
N GLN A 168 9.88 16.14 4.07
CA GLN A 168 9.38 15.70 5.36
C GLN A 168 7.89 16.03 5.48
N ASP A 169 7.08 15.02 5.74
CA ASP A 169 5.63 15.11 5.87
C ASP A 169 5.14 14.18 7.01
N PRO A 170 5.37 14.56 8.28
CA PRO A 170 5.01 13.73 9.42
C PRO A 170 3.49 13.66 9.65
N PHE A 171 2.73 14.59 9.07
CA PHE A 171 1.28 14.69 9.23
C PHE A 171 0.50 14.12 8.03
N TRP A 172 1.22 13.58 7.04
CA TRP A 172 0.64 13.00 5.84
C TRP A 172 -0.26 14.00 5.11
N THR A 173 0.16 15.27 5.07
CA THR A 173 -0.57 16.36 4.42
C THR A 173 -0.90 15.99 2.98
N GLN A 174 0.06 15.40 2.24
CA GLN A 174 -0.19 15.02 0.85
C GLN A 174 -1.28 13.95 0.70
N PHE A 175 -1.35 12.98 1.62
CA PHE A 175 -2.41 11.99 1.63
C PHE A 175 -3.76 12.62 1.96
N ASN A 176 -3.81 13.49 2.96
CA ASN A 176 -5.06 14.13 3.38
C ASN A 176 -5.61 15.03 2.26
N THR A 177 -4.76 15.77 1.56
CA THR A 177 -5.17 16.54 0.38
C THR A 177 -5.76 15.63 -0.70
N LEU A 178 -5.14 14.49 -1.00
CA LEU A 178 -5.73 13.55 -1.98
C LEU A 178 -7.05 12.94 -1.49
N LEU A 179 -7.25 12.79 -0.18
CA LEU A 179 -8.53 12.32 0.35
C LEU A 179 -9.65 13.36 0.27
N GLU A 180 -9.33 14.65 0.25
CA GLU A 180 -10.30 15.73 0.06
C GLU A 180 -10.85 15.76 -1.38
N GLU A 181 -10.10 15.20 -2.33
CA GLU A 181 -10.47 15.09 -3.74
C GLU A 181 -11.22 13.77 -4.07
N LEU A 182 -11.57 12.95 -3.06
CA LEU A 182 -12.49 11.79 -3.22
C LEU A 182 -13.95 12.23 -3.25
#